data_AF-A0A8B9UGH5-F1
#
_entry.id   AF-A0A8B9UGH5-F1
#
_cell.length_a   1.000
_cell.length_b   1.000
_cell.length_c   1.000
_cell.angle_alpha   90.00
_cell.angle_beta   90.00
_cell.angle_gamma   90.00
#
_symmetry.space_group_name_H-M   'P 1'
#
loop_
_entity.id
_entity.type
_entity.pdbx_description
1 polymer ?
#
loop_
_entity_poly.entity_id
_entity_poly.type
_entity_poly.pdbx_seq_one_letter_code
_entity_poly.pdbx_strand_id
1 'polypeptide(L)'
;MAEAVHYIHLQNFSRSLLETLNGQRLGGHFCDVTVRIREATLRAHRCVLAAGSPFFHDKLLLGHSAIEVPPVVPSGAVRQLVEFMYSGCLVVAQSEALQILTAASILQIKTVIDECTQIISQSRGPKVLPPARPPPPPPPPRSRSRSRSRSSAPLLSAMSTEPAPASAAPPEQTPEPPVATPATTTTTTTSGGGEPPEHRALVLTGFGGYEKVKVQTRRGGGPRAGEVSVRVRACGLNFADLLARQGLYDRLPPPPVCPGMECAGTVCALGDGVNDRQVGDKVMVLARSGLWQEVVNVPAGQTFPMPEGMSFEEAAALLVNYITAYMILFDFGNLRPNQSVLIHMAAGGVGTAAIQLCKTVENVTIFGTASASKHDSLKESGVAHPIDYRTMDYAEEVRKISPKGVDIVLDPLGGSDTSKAFHLLKPMGKLITYGVANLLTGQKKNLMAMAKTWWNQFSINALQLLHQNKAVCGYHLGYMDEEYELIGGVVAKLISLYNQGKIKPKIDSVWPFDQVADAMRQMQEKKNVGKVILVPEAPKEESKKEEN
;
A
#
# COMPACT_ATOMS: atom_id res chain seq x y z
N MET A 1 -22.33 -37.61 13.42
CA MET A 1 -20.94 -38.09 13.23
C MET A 1 -20.12 -37.57 14.40
N ALA A 2 -19.12 -38.32 14.87
CA ALA A 2 -18.17 -37.78 15.84
C ALA A 2 -17.32 -36.67 15.17
N GLU A 3 -16.99 -35.61 15.91
CA GLU A 3 -16.09 -34.58 15.40
C GLU A 3 -14.64 -35.07 15.48
N ALA A 4 -13.82 -34.69 14.48
CA ALA A 4 -12.40 -34.96 14.52
C ALA A 4 -11.72 -34.05 15.56
N VAL A 5 -10.96 -34.66 16.47
CA VAL A 5 -10.26 -33.97 17.56
C VAL A 5 -8.76 -34.23 17.42
N HIS A 6 -7.97 -33.16 17.55
CA HIS A 6 -6.53 -33.15 17.36
C HIS A 6 -5.81 -32.79 18.65
N TYR A 7 -4.58 -33.30 18.83
CA TYR A 7 -3.77 -33.11 20.03
C TYR A 7 -2.47 -32.40 19.69
N ILE A 8 -2.27 -31.22 20.27
CA ILE A 8 -1.09 -30.37 20.06
C ILE A 8 -0.25 -30.41 21.34
N HIS A 9 1.05 -30.69 21.21
CA HIS A 9 1.95 -30.87 22.35
C HIS A 9 3.09 -29.84 22.38
N LEU A 10 3.38 -29.31 23.57
CA LEU A 10 4.57 -28.50 23.83
C LEU A 10 5.82 -29.39 23.85
N GLN A 11 6.72 -29.15 22.91
CA GLN A 11 8.00 -29.85 22.81
C GLN A 11 9.01 -29.29 23.81
N ASN A 12 9.88 -30.14 24.36
CA ASN A 12 11.02 -29.78 25.23
C ASN A 12 10.67 -29.20 26.62
N PHE A 13 9.55 -29.59 27.24
CA PHE A 13 9.19 -29.23 28.62
C PHE A 13 9.03 -30.45 29.54
N SER A 14 9.40 -30.30 30.82
CA SER A 14 9.18 -31.34 31.83
C SER A 14 7.73 -31.33 32.32
N ARG A 15 7.04 -32.49 32.24
CA ARG A 15 5.66 -32.63 32.72
C ARG A 15 5.51 -32.32 34.21
N SER A 16 6.40 -32.81 35.08
CA SER A 16 6.33 -32.57 36.52
C SER A 16 6.52 -31.09 36.89
N LEU A 17 7.30 -30.34 36.10
CA LEU A 17 7.41 -28.88 36.25
C LEU A 17 6.10 -28.18 35.86
N LEU A 18 5.50 -28.55 34.72
CA LEU A 18 4.23 -27.99 34.26
C LEU A 18 3.08 -28.31 35.23
N GLU A 19 2.99 -29.55 35.71
CA GLU A 19 2.05 -30.00 36.73
C GLU A 19 2.20 -29.20 38.04
N THR A 20 3.43 -29.00 38.51
CA THR A 20 3.72 -28.19 39.72
C THR A 20 3.30 -26.74 39.53
N LEU A 21 3.64 -26.11 38.40
CA LEU A 21 3.27 -24.72 38.09
C LEU A 21 1.76 -24.55 37.91
N ASN A 22 1.08 -25.55 37.34
CA ASN A 22 -0.37 -25.54 37.19
C ASN A 22 -1.07 -25.67 38.57
N GLY A 23 -0.58 -26.56 39.44
CA GLY A 23 -1.05 -26.67 40.83
C GLY A 23 -0.86 -25.36 41.60
N GLN A 24 0.31 -24.72 41.49
CA GLN A 24 0.55 -23.40 42.08
C GLN A 24 -0.40 -22.33 41.53
N ARG A 25 -0.67 -22.33 40.22
CA ARG A 25 -1.63 -21.40 39.59
C ARG A 25 -3.05 -21.58 40.11
N LEU A 26 -3.51 -22.82 40.21
CA LEU A 26 -4.85 -23.14 40.72
C LEU A 26 -5.00 -22.80 42.21
N GLY A 27 -3.93 -22.91 42.99
CA GLY A 27 -3.86 -22.38 44.37
C GLY A 27 -3.66 -20.84 44.46
N GLY A 28 -3.54 -20.14 43.34
CA GLY A 28 -3.32 -18.69 43.29
C GLY A 28 -1.92 -18.23 43.74
N HIS A 29 -0.99 -19.15 43.98
CA HIS A 29 0.35 -18.90 44.47
C HIS A 29 1.25 -18.32 43.38
N PHE A 30 2.02 -17.28 43.71
CA PHE A 30 3.02 -16.63 42.84
C PHE A 30 2.50 -16.05 41.51
N CYS A 31 1.19 -16.07 41.21
CA CYS A 31 0.64 -15.55 39.96
C CYS A 31 0.62 -14.01 39.92
N ASP A 32 1.76 -13.46 39.52
CA ASP A 32 2.12 -12.04 39.47
C ASP A 32 1.68 -11.31 38.20
N VAL A 33 1.02 -12.01 37.25
CA VAL A 33 0.42 -11.43 36.04
C VAL A 33 -1.08 -11.63 36.01
N THR A 34 -1.81 -10.60 35.57
CA THR A 34 -3.23 -10.68 35.20
C THR A 34 -3.40 -10.48 33.70
N VAL A 35 -3.85 -11.52 32.99
CA VAL A 35 -4.30 -11.42 31.60
C VAL A 35 -5.76 -11.01 31.59
N ARG A 36 -6.11 -9.93 30.88
CA ARG A 36 -7.48 -9.42 30.72
C ARG A 36 -7.96 -9.69 29.29
N ILE A 37 -9.13 -10.30 29.13
CA ILE A 37 -9.78 -10.53 27.84
C ILE A 37 -11.26 -10.12 27.96
N ARG A 38 -11.58 -8.89 27.52
CA ARG A 38 -12.87 -8.24 27.83
C ARG A 38 -13.09 -8.24 29.35
N GLU A 39 -14.26 -8.69 29.81
CA GLU A 39 -14.63 -8.81 31.23
C GLU A 39 -13.93 -9.97 31.96
N ALA A 40 -13.31 -10.91 31.24
CA ALA A 40 -12.66 -12.08 31.85
C ALA A 40 -11.22 -11.76 32.27
N THR A 41 -10.84 -12.21 33.47
CA THR A 41 -9.46 -12.11 33.99
C THR A 41 -8.87 -13.48 34.28
N LEU A 42 -7.60 -13.69 33.97
CA LEU A 42 -6.82 -14.90 34.25
C LEU A 42 -5.54 -14.51 34.98
N ARG A 43 -5.28 -15.12 36.15
CA ARG A 43 -3.98 -15.00 36.84
C ARG A 43 -3.02 -16.08 36.37
N ALA A 44 -1.76 -15.70 36.16
CA ALA A 44 -0.68 -16.57 35.71
C ALA A 44 0.68 -16.06 36.22
N HIS A 45 1.73 -16.87 36.03
CA HIS A 45 3.13 -16.56 36.39
C HIS A 45 3.85 -15.88 35.22
N ARG A 46 4.67 -14.86 35.51
CA ARG A 46 5.52 -14.18 34.50
C ARG A 46 6.33 -15.16 33.65
N CYS A 47 6.99 -16.13 34.30
CA CYS A 47 7.87 -17.09 33.63
C CYS A 47 7.14 -18.00 32.62
N VAL A 48 5.93 -18.48 32.94
CA VAL A 48 5.17 -19.39 32.06
C VAL A 48 4.67 -18.64 30.83
N LEU A 49 4.09 -17.44 31.02
CA LEU A 49 3.62 -16.63 29.89
C LEU A 49 4.78 -16.19 28.99
N ALA A 50 5.90 -15.74 29.57
CA ALA A 50 7.08 -15.29 28.83
C ALA A 50 7.82 -16.42 28.08
N ALA A 51 7.64 -17.68 28.50
CA ALA A 51 8.19 -18.85 27.80
C ALA A 51 7.23 -19.40 26.73
N GLY A 52 5.91 -19.33 26.95
CA GLY A 52 4.90 -19.86 26.04
C GLY A 52 4.48 -18.91 24.90
N SER A 53 4.80 -17.61 25.00
CA SER A 53 4.32 -16.59 24.05
C SER A 53 5.27 -15.39 23.96
N PRO A 54 5.79 -15.05 22.77
CA PRO A 54 6.53 -13.79 22.54
C PRO A 54 5.67 -12.54 22.80
N PHE A 55 4.37 -12.57 22.46
CA PHE A 55 3.44 -11.48 22.77
C PHE A 55 3.38 -11.17 24.28
N PHE A 56 3.34 -12.20 25.12
CA PHE A 56 3.43 -11.98 26.57
C PHE A 56 4.86 -11.61 27.01
N HIS A 57 5.89 -12.21 26.42
CA HIS A 57 7.30 -11.89 26.70
C HIS A 57 7.58 -10.38 26.55
N ASP A 58 7.25 -9.79 25.40
CA ASP A 58 7.48 -8.38 25.10
C ASP A 58 6.74 -7.46 26.09
N LYS A 59 5.49 -7.80 26.42
CA LYS A 59 4.70 -7.05 27.40
C LYS A 59 5.26 -7.15 28.81
N LEU A 60 5.85 -8.29 29.18
CA LEU A 60 6.48 -8.49 30.48
C LEU A 60 7.84 -7.77 30.58
N LEU A 61 8.62 -7.71 29.48
CA LEU A 61 9.84 -6.89 29.40
C LEU A 61 9.53 -5.39 29.60
N LEU A 62 8.41 -4.90 29.04
CA LEU A 62 7.90 -3.55 29.23
C LEU A 62 7.31 -3.29 30.64
N GLY A 63 7.54 -4.20 31.61
CA GLY A 63 7.17 -4.03 33.00
C GLY A 63 5.68 -4.22 33.32
N HIS A 64 4.83 -4.56 32.34
CA HIS A 64 3.41 -4.77 32.60
C HIS A 64 3.17 -5.94 33.59
N SER A 65 2.23 -5.74 34.52
CA SER A 65 1.69 -6.76 35.43
C SER A 65 0.22 -7.09 35.12
N ALA A 66 -0.47 -6.21 34.40
CA ALA A 66 -1.74 -6.49 33.73
C ALA A 66 -1.55 -6.40 32.22
N ILE A 67 -1.92 -7.45 31.48
CA ILE A 67 -1.79 -7.51 30.02
C ILE A 67 -3.17 -7.66 29.41
N GLU A 68 -3.56 -6.73 28.56
CA GLU A 68 -4.83 -6.77 27.84
C GLU A 68 -4.67 -7.46 26.48
N VAL A 69 -5.55 -8.43 26.20
CA VAL A 69 -5.60 -9.15 24.92
C VAL A 69 -6.68 -8.51 24.04
N PRO A 70 -6.39 -8.17 22.76
CA PRO A 70 -7.33 -7.46 21.90
C PRO A 70 -8.72 -8.12 21.82
N PRO A 71 -9.83 -7.35 21.87
CA PRO A 71 -11.19 -7.90 21.99
C PRO A 71 -11.68 -8.67 20.76
N VAL A 72 -10.93 -8.64 19.66
CA VAL A 72 -11.10 -9.52 18.48
C VAL A 72 -10.82 -10.99 18.80
N VAL A 73 -10.03 -11.28 19.84
CA VAL A 73 -9.73 -12.67 20.26
C VAL A 73 -10.84 -13.20 21.17
N PRO A 74 -11.42 -14.38 20.89
CA PRO A 74 -12.38 -15.02 21.77
C PRO A 74 -11.74 -15.47 23.10
N SER A 75 -12.38 -15.14 24.23
CA SER A 75 -11.86 -15.41 25.58
C SER A 75 -11.67 -16.89 25.90
N GLY A 76 -12.51 -17.78 25.36
CA GLY A 76 -12.35 -19.23 25.47
C GLY A 76 -11.04 -19.73 24.83
N ALA A 77 -10.72 -19.24 23.63
CA ALA A 77 -9.48 -19.59 22.93
C ALA A 77 -8.24 -19.09 23.68
N VAL A 78 -8.27 -17.86 24.25
CA VAL A 78 -7.17 -17.37 25.10
C VAL A 78 -7.02 -18.21 26.36
N ARG A 79 -8.12 -18.62 27.00
CA ARG A 79 -8.08 -19.49 28.18
C ARG A 79 -7.42 -20.83 27.85
N GLN A 80 -7.87 -21.52 26.80
CA GLN A 80 -7.28 -22.78 26.36
C GLN A 80 -5.77 -22.62 26.04
N LEU A 81 -5.37 -21.52 25.41
CA LEU A 81 -3.96 -21.24 25.07
C LEU A 81 -3.09 -20.90 26.27
N VAL A 82 -3.64 -20.26 27.32
CA VAL A 82 -2.93 -20.09 28.59
C VAL A 82 -2.86 -21.43 29.34
N GLU A 83 -3.94 -22.20 29.39
CA GLU A 83 -3.97 -23.53 30.01
C GLU A 83 -3.02 -24.51 29.34
N PHE A 84 -2.86 -24.44 28.01
CA PHE A 84 -1.85 -25.17 27.23
C PHE A 84 -0.42 -24.96 27.74
N MET A 85 -0.05 -23.71 28.08
CA MET A 85 1.27 -23.39 28.64
C MET A 85 1.51 -24.04 30.02
N TYR A 86 0.45 -24.52 30.69
CA TYR A 86 0.49 -25.19 31.99
C TYR A 86 0.20 -26.71 31.91
N SER A 87 -0.42 -27.21 30.84
CA SER A 87 -0.71 -28.64 30.63
C SER A 87 0.28 -29.34 29.73
N GLY A 88 0.97 -28.59 28.86
CA GLY A 88 1.78 -29.14 27.77
C GLY A 88 0.98 -29.79 26.64
N CYS A 89 -0.35 -29.76 26.70
CA CYS A 89 -1.26 -30.46 25.80
C CYS A 89 -2.53 -29.63 25.54
N LEU A 90 -2.79 -29.32 24.28
CA LEU A 90 -3.98 -28.61 23.81
C LEU A 90 -4.80 -29.56 22.94
N VAL A 91 -6.08 -29.68 23.25
CA VAL A 91 -7.05 -30.47 22.50
C VAL A 91 -7.84 -29.51 21.62
N VAL A 92 -7.86 -29.73 20.30
CA VAL A 92 -8.50 -28.82 19.33
C VAL A 92 -9.52 -29.60 18.50
N ALA A 93 -10.79 -29.21 18.59
CA ALA A 93 -11.83 -29.72 17.71
C ALA A 93 -11.68 -29.13 16.29
N GLN A 94 -12.04 -29.91 15.26
CA GLN A 94 -11.87 -29.53 13.86
C GLN A 94 -12.58 -28.22 13.48
N SER A 95 -13.72 -27.92 14.12
CA SER A 95 -14.47 -26.66 13.96
C SER A 95 -13.80 -25.47 14.69
N GLU A 96 -13.21 -25.70 15.86
CA GLU A 96 -12.54 -24.67 16.67
C GLU A 96 -11.18 -24.26 16.08
N ALA A 97 -10.54 -25.10 15.25
CA ALA A 97 -9.17 -24.90 14.77
C ALA A 97 -8.89 -23.51 14.17
N LEU A 98 -9.84 -22.88 13.48
CA LEU A 98 -9.69 -21.52 12.94
C LEU A 98 -9.73 -20.44 14.03
N GLN A 99 -10.51 -20.66 15.08
CA GLN A 99 -10.63 -19.79 16.24
C GLN A 99 -9.36 -19.85 17.10
N ILE A 100 -8.86 -21.06 17.32
CA ILE A 100 -7.59 -21.32 18.02
C ILE A 100 -6.41 -20.77 17.21
N LEU A 101 -6.36 -20.98 15.89
CA LEU A 101 -5.36 -20.37 15.00
C LEU A 101 -5.34 -18.84 15.10
N THR A 102 -6.52 -18.20 15.12
CA THR A 102 -6.63 -16.73 15.23
C THR A 102 -6.08 -16.23 16.56
N ALA A 103 -6.42 -16.90 17.67
CA ALA A 103 -5.92 -16.55 18.99
C ALA A 103 -4.41 -16.83 19.13
N ALA A 104 -3.94 -17.99 18.67
CA ALA A 104 -2.53 -18.37 18.69
C ALA A 104 -1.67 -17.44 17.84
N SER A 105 -2.19 -16.93 16.71
CA SER A 105 -1.51 -15.94 15.86
C SER A 105 -1.29 -14.61 16.59
N ILE A 106 -2.32 -14.10 17.28
CA ILE A 106 -2.24 -12.83 18.03
C ILE A 106 -1.36 -12.99 19.28
N LEU A 107 -1.38 -14.16 19.93
CA LEU A 107 -0.49 -14.50 21.05
C LEU A 107 0.88 -15.06 20.60
N GLN A 108 1.14 -15.13 19.29
CA GLN A 108 2.40 -15.59 18.67
C GLN A 108 2.88 -17.00 19.11
N ILE A 109 1.95 -17.90 19.46
CA ILE A 109 2.24 -19.25 19.98
C ILE A 109 2.52 -20.21 18.82
N LYS A 110 3.74 -20.15 18.27
CA LYS A 110 4.12 -20.80 17.00
C LYS A 110 3.65 -22.26 16.86
N THR A 111 3.92 -23.13 17.85
CA THR A 111 3.57 -24.56 17.78
C THR A 111 2.07 -24.80 17.52
N VAL A 112 1.19 -23.97 18.11
CA VAL A 112 -0.25 -24.08 17.88
C VAL A 112 -0.64 -23.52 16.52
N ILE A 113 0.03 -22.46 16.05
CA ILE A 113 -0.19 -21.90 14.71
C ILE A 113 0.15 -22.93 13.63
N ASP A 114 1.32 -23.58 13.73
CA ASP A 114 1.80 -24.58 12.77
C ASP A 114 0.82 -25.77 12.69
N GLU A 115 0.44 -26.35 13.83
CA GLU A 115 -0.49 -27.49 13.89
C GLU A 115 -1.93 -27.13 13.49
N CYS A 116 -2.51 -26.02 14.00
CA CYS A 116 -3.85 -25.60 13.57
C CYS A 116 -3.91 -25.26 12.07
N THR A 117 -2.81 -24.77 11.48
CA THR A 117 -2.72 -24.58 10.03
C THR A 117 -2.75 -25.91 9.27
N GLN A 118 -2.05 -26.94 9.77
CA GLN A 118 -2.13 -28.29 9.20
C GLN A 118 -3.56 -28.87 9.30
N ILE A 119 -4.18 -28.79 10.47
CA ILE A 119 -5.56 -29.25 10.74
C ILE A 119 -6.58 -28.60 9.79
N ILE A 120 -6.44 -27.30 9.52
CA ILE A 120 -7.30 -26.58 8.57
C ILE A 120 -6.99 -26.97 7.12
N SER A 121 -5.72 -27.21 6.78
CA SER A 121 -5.34 -27.66 5.43
C SER A 121 -5.90 -29.04 5.09
N GLN A 122 -5.88 -29.98 6.05
CA GLN A 122 -6.36 -31.35 5.87
C GLN A 122 -7.87 -31.44 5.68
N SER A 123 -8.65 -30.55 6.32
CA SER A 123 -10.11 -30.48 6.09
C SER A 123 -10.49 -30.01 4.68
N ARG A 124 -9.55 -29.44 3.91
CA ARG A 124 -9.70 -29.20 2.47
C ARG A 124 -9.24 -30.42 1.66
N GLY A 125 -10.01 -31.49 1.75
CA GLY A 125 -9.78 -32.72 0.98
C GLY A 125 -9.63 -32.46 -0.54
N PRO A 126 -8.95 -33.37 -1.27
CA PRO A 126 -8.62 -33.16 -2.68
C PRO A 126 -9.89 -32.95 -3.52
N LYS A 127 -9.87 -31.93 -4.40
CA LYS A 127 -10.92 -31.74 -5.39
C LYS A 127 -10.96 -32.93 -6.34
N VAL A 128 -11.98 -33.78 -6.17
CA VAL A 128 -12.42 -34.70 -7.23
C VAL A 128 -12.81 -33.83 -8.44
N LEU A 129 -12.04 -33.90 -9.52
CA LEU A 129 -12.49 -33.35 -10.79
C LEU A 129 -13.71 -34.17 -11.26
N PRO A 130 -14.78 -33.53 -11.77
CA PRO A 130 -15.79 -34.28 -12.49
C PRO A 130 -15.15 -34.96 -13.71
N PRO A 131 -15.58 -36.19 -14.08
CA PRO A 131 -14.99 -36.91 -15.20
C PRO A 131 -15.11 -36.11 -16.50
N ALA A 132 -14.09 -36.19 -17.34
CA ALA A 132 -14.03 -35.47 -18.60
C ALA A 132 -15.26 -35.79 -19.47
N ARG A 133 -15.98 -34.76 -19.92
CA ARG A 133 -17.08 -34.94 -20.87
C ARG A 133 -16.53 -35.54 -22.18
N PRO A 134 -17.12 -36.60 -22.74
CA PRO A 134 -16.74 -37.08 -24.05
C PRO A 134 -16.97 -35.99 -25.11
N PRO A 135 -16.18 -35.97 -26.20
CA PRO A 135 -16.33 -34.96 -27.25
C PRO A 135 -17.71 -35.05 -27.93
N PRO A 136 -18.31 -33.92 -28.32
CA PRO A 136 -19.62 -33.91 -28.98
C PRO A 136 -19.55 -34.56 -30.37
N PRO A 137 -20.59 -35.28 -30.81
CA PRO A 137 -20.66 -35.82 -32.17
C PRO A 137 -20.78 -34.70 -33.22
N PRO A 138 -20.36 -34.95 -34.48
CA PRO A 138 -20.40 -33.95 -35.54
C PRO A 138 -21.85 -33.54 -35.90
N PRO A 139 -22.09 -32.29 -36.32
CA PRO A 139 -23.43 -31.77 -36.56
C PRO A 139 -24.05 -32.30 -37.87
N PRO A 140 -25.34 -32.69 -37.87
CA PRO A 140 -26.09 -33.02 -39.09
C PRO A 140 -26.38 -31.76 -39.93
N PRO A 141 -26.66 -31.91 -41.24
CA PRO A 141 -26.82 -30.78 -42.16
C PRO A 141 -28.09 -29.95 -41.91
N ARG A 142 -28.00 -28.65 -42.21
CA ARG A 142 -29.10 -27.68 -42.03
C ARG A 142 -30.24 -27.90 -43.03
N SER A 143 -31.48 -27.91 -42.54
CA SER A 143 -32.70 -27.68 -43.34
C SER A 143 -33.43 -26.41 -42.85
N ARG A 144 -34.45 -25.95 -43.59
CA ARG A 144 -35.04 -24.61 -43.45
C ARG A 144 -36.43 -24.61 -42.79
N SER A 145 -36.71 -23.46 -42.16
CA SER A 145 -37.98 -22.69 -42.25
C SER A 145 -38.98 -22.71 -41.10
N ARG A 146 -39.56 -21.52 -40.85
CA ARG A 146 -40.92 -21.21 -40.33
C ARG A 146 -41.30 -21.73 -38.93
N SER A 147 -42.24 -21.12 -38.19
CA SER A 147 -42.80 -19.75 -38.15
C SER A 147 -43.78 -19.62 -36.96
N ARG A 148 -44.21 -18.40 -36.60
CA ARG A 148 -45.37 -18.08 -35.72
C ARG A 148 -45.21 -18.42 -34.21
N SER A 149 -46.07 -17.96 -33.29
CA SER A 149 -46.70 -16.63 -33.05
C SER A 149 -47.63 -16.66 -31.82
N ARG A 150 -47.85 -15.52 -31.13
CA ARG A 150 -48.99 -15.19 -30.23
C ARG A 150 -49.04 -15.97 -28.88
N SER A 151 -49.15 -15.29 -27.73
CA SER A 151 -50.39 -14.93 -26.97
C SER A 151 -50.80 -16.06 -25.99
N SER A 152 -51.40 -15.86 -24.80
CA SER A 152 -52.09 -14.70 -24.17
C SER A 152 -51.91 -14.69 -22.62
N ALA A 153 -52.38 -13.64 -21.93
CA ALA A 153 -52.46 -13.51 -20.46
C ALA A 153 -53.84 -13.98 -19.90
N PRO A 154 -54.39 -13.59 -18.69
CA PRO A 154 -53.86 -12.94 -17.46
C PRO A 154 -54.44 -13.55 -16.11
N LEU A 155 -54.40 -12.77 -14.98
CA LEU A 155 -55.23 -12.86 -13.73
C LEU A 155 -54.79 -13.87 -12.63
N LEU A 156 -55.07 -13.72 -11.31
CA LEU A 156 -55.80 -12.70 -10.49
C LEU A 156 -55.36 -12.71 -8.98
N SER A 157 -55.84 -11.73 -8.19
CA SER A 157 -55.95 -11.64 -6.71
C SER A 157 -54.70 -11.48 -5.82
N ALA A 158 -54.72 -10.78 -4.66
CA ALA A 158 -55.65 -9.75 -4.14
C ALA A 158 -55.07 -8.98 -2.91
N MET A 159 -55.41 -7.69 -2.77
CA MET A 159 -55.92 -6.92 -1.59
C MET A 159 -55.45 -7.26 -0.15
N SER A 160 -55.19 -6.34 0.80
CA SER A 160 -55.26 -4.84 0.89
C SER A 160 -54.31 -4.38 2.06
N THR A 161 -54.27 -3.19 2.71
CA THR A 161 -55.19 -2.02 2.90
C THR A 161 -54.38 -0.74 3.30
N GLU A 162 -55.05 0.32 3.79
CA GLU A 162 -54.54 1.66 4.17
C GLU A 162 -54.92 2.00 5.66
N PRO A 163 -54.85 3.24 6.21
CA PRO A 163 -54.25 4.53 5.78
C PRO A 163 -53.44 5.29 6.89
N ALA A 164 -53.03 6.55 6.63
CA ALA A 164 -52.40 7.51 7.57
C ALA A 164 -53.38 8.60 8.08
N PRO A 165 -53.01 9.46 9.07
CA PRO A 165 -52.63 10.88 8.80
C PRO A 165 -51.65 11.49 9.87
N ALA A 166 -51.40 12.81 10.03
CA ALA A 166 -50.89 13.88 9.13
C ALA A 166 -50.53 15.17 9.94
N SER A 167 -49.54 15.97 9.48
CA SER A 167 -49.32 17.45 9.65
C SER A 167 -49.43 18.21 11.01
N ALA A 168 -48.41 19.04 11.37
CA ALA A 168 -48.54 20.32 12.13
C ALA A 168 -47.22 21.17 12.21
N ALA A 169 -47.32 22.52 12.21
CA ALA A 169 -46.30 23.57 12.56
C ALA A 169 -46.92 25.00 12.37
N PRO A 170 -46.29 26.17 12.71
CA PRO A 170 -45.37 26.60 13.79
C PRO A 170 -46.07 27.64 14.74
N PRO A 171 -45.41 28.52 15.57
CA PRO A 171 -44.84 29.83 15.11
C PRO A 171 -43.66 30.48 15.95
N GLU A 172 -43.13 31.61 15.42
CA GLU A 172 -42.48 32.88 15.96
C GLU A 172 -42.11 33.11 17.47
N GLN A 173 -41.28 34.09 17.95
CA GLN A 173 -40.63 35.33 17.38
C GLN A 173 -39.33 35.85 18.14
N THR A 174 -39.02 37.18 18.02
CA THR A 174 -37.88 38.06 18.46
C THR A 174 -37.98 38.68 19.89
N PRO A 175 -37.07 39.58 20.46
CA PRO A 175 -36.07 40.52 19.86
C PRO A 175 -34.67 40.74 20.55
N GLU A 176 -33.86 41.69 20.05
CA GLU A 176 -32.54 42.21 20.56
C GLU A 176 -32.65 43.33 21.64
N PRO A 177 -31.53 43.73 22.29
CA PRO A 177 -30.91 45.08 22.05
C PRO A 177 -29.35 45.13 22.26
N PRO A 178 -28.64 46.29 22.26
CA PRO A 178 -28.31 47.09 21.06
C PRO A 178 -26.81 47.51 20.91
N VAL A 179 -26.43 47.80 19.66
CA VAL A 179 -25.35 48.67 19.12
C VAL A 179 -24.24 49.24 20.05
N ALA A 180 -22.98 49.01 19.65
CA ALA A 180 -21.87 49.97 19.82
C ALA A 180 -20.97 49.97 18.56
N THR A 181 -20.62 51.16 18.05
CA THR A 181 -19.71 51.35 16.88
C THR A 181 -18.49 52.18 17.30
N PRO A 182 -17.31 51.98 16.70
CA PRO A 182 -16.69 53.16 16.06
C PRO A 182 -15.94 52.88 14.74
N ALA A 183 -15.78 53.96 13.96
CA ALA A 183 -14.68 54.23 13.02
C ALA A 183 -14.36 53.20 11.92
N THR A 184 -14.97 53.42 10.75
CA THR A 184 -14.50 52.89 9.44
C THR A 184 -13.02 53.21 9.20
N THR A 185 -12.23 52.20 8.80
CA THR A 185 -10.98 52.40 8.06
C THR A 185 -11.11 51.66 6.72
N THR A 186 -10.96 52.37 5.61
CA THR A 186 -11.39 51.88 4.30
C THR A 186 -10.32 51.02 3.61
N THR A 187 -10.22 49.76 4.01
CA THR A 187 -9.47 48.75 3.24
C THR A 187 -10.34 48.28 2.07
N THR A 188 -9.91 48.52 0.83
CA THR A 188 -10.69 48.19 -0.37
C THR A 188 -10.60 46.71 -0.73
N THR A 189 -11.23 45.84 0.06
CA THR A 189 -11.44 44.44 -0.31
C THR A 189 -12.39 44.35 -1.52
N THR A 190 -11.83 44.04 -2.69
CA THR A 190 -12.61 43.62 -3.87
C THR A 190 -13.16 42.22 -3.64
N SER A 191 -14.20 42.11 -2.82
CA SER A 191 -14.98 40.89 -2.60
C SER A 191 -15.80 40.54 -3.83
N GLY A 192 -15.13 39.99 -4.85
CA GLY A 192 -15.77 39.42 -6.04
C GLY A 192 -16.62 38.21 -5.67
N GLY A 193 -17.88 38.46 -5.30
CA GLY A 193 -18.86 37.48 -4.83
C GLY A 193 -19.40 36.54 -5.91
N GLY A 194 -18.51 35.92 -6.69
CA GLY A 194 -18.82 34.73 -7.46
C GLY A 194 -18.79 33.48 -6.58
N GLU A 195 -19.55 32.44 -6.94
CA GLU A 195 -19.34 31.14 -6.32
C GLU A 195 -17.92 30.63 -6.61
N PRO A 196 -17.24 29.99 -5.63
CA PRO A 196 -15.91 29.41 -5.86
C PRO A 196 -15.95 28.44 -7.04
N PRO A 197 -15.04 28.56 -8.02
CA PRO A 197 -15.14 27.84 -9.28
C PRO A 197 -15.16 26.33 -9.06
N GLU A 198 -16.02 25.66 -9.83
CA GLU A 198 -16.15 24.22 -9.82
C GLU A 198 -15.06 23.56 -10.67
N HIS A 199 -14.40 22.55 -10.10
CA HIS A 199 -13.29 21.83 -10.71
C HIS A 199 -13.40 20.33 -10.43
N ARG A 200 -12.92 19.48 -11.35
CA ARG A 200 -12.99 18.02 -11.20
C ARG A 200 -11.85 17.50 -10.33
N ALA A 201 -12.20 16.53 -9.48
CA ALA A 201 -11.30 15.82 -8.59
C ALA A 201 -11.59 14.31 -8.64
N LEU A 202 -10.54 13.51 -8.56
CA LEU A 202 -10.66 12.08 -8.29
C LEU A 202 -10.78 11.87 -6.79
N VAL A 203 -11.86 11.22 -6.37
CA VAL A 203 -12.18 10.98 -4.96
C VAL A 203 -12.30 9.49 -4.71
N LEU A 204 -11.49 8.97 -3.80
CA LEU A 204 -11.64 7.65 -3.22
C LEU A 204 -12.84 7.68 -2.26
N THR A 205 -13.95 7.02 -2.63
CA THR A 205 -15.21 7.04 -1.87
C THR A 205 -15.38 5.84 -0.92
N GLY A 206 -14.30 5.11 -0.64
CA GLY A 206 -14.27 3.93 0.23
C GLY A 206 -13.16 2.95 -0.19
N PHE A 207 -12.81 1.97 0.63
CA PHE A 207 -11.78 0.99 0.26
C PHE A 207 -12.33 -0.12 -0.65
N GLY A 208 -11.53 -0.59 -1.61
CA GLY A 208 -11.93 -1.65 -2.54
C GLY A 208 -11.22 -1.65 -3.90
N GLY A 209 -11.97 -2.03 -4.94
CA GLY A 209 -11.47 -2.15 -6.31
C GLY A 209 -11.41 -0.80 -7.03
N TYR A 210 -11.22 -0.84 -8.35
CA TYR A 210 -11.10 0.36 -9.17
C TYR A 210 -12.36 1.25 -9.11
N GLU A 211 -13.53 0.66 -8.87
CA GLU A 211 -14.84 1.32 -8.78
C GLU A 211 -14.97 2.33 -7.62
N LYS A 212 -13.96 2.38 -6.74
CA LYS A 212 -13.94 3.23 -5.56
C LYS A 212 -13.32 4.61 -5.79
N VAL A 213 -12.55 4.80 -6.86
CA VAL A 213 -12.08 6.13 -7.26
C VAL A 213 -13.06 6.67 -8.28
N LYS A 214 -13.69 7.81 -7.99
CA LYS A 214 -14.69 8.44 -8.85
C LYS A 214 -14.29 9.87 -9.20
N VAL A 215 -14.55 10.29 -10.43
CA VAL A 215 -14.58 11.71 -10.78
C VAL A 215 -15.73 12.36 -10.02
N GLN A 216 -15.47 13.48 -9.36
CA GLN A 216 -16.45 14.32 -8.69
C GLN A 216 -16.11 15.79 -8.94
N THR A 217 -17.14 16.62 -9.14
CA THR A 217 -16.96 18.08 -9.09
C THR A 217 -16.77 18.52 -7.64
N ARG A 218 -15.84 19.44 -7.41
CA ARG A 218 -15.59 20.10 -6.12
C ARG A 218 -15.59 21.61 -6.33
N ARG A 219 -15.94 22.36 -5.28
CA ARG A 219 -15.81 23.81 -5.22
C ARG A 219 -14.51 24.15 -4.49
N GLY A 220 -13.58 24.80 -5.19
CA GLY A 220 -12.26 25.16 -4.65
C GLY A 220 -12.27 26.54 -4.01
N GLY A 221 -11.86 26.64 -2.74
CA GLY A 221 -11.49 27.93 -2.15
C GLY A 221 -10.19 28.47 -2.75
N GLY A 222 -9.94 29.78 -2.60
CA GLY A 222 -8.64 30.37 -2.89
C GLY A 222 -7.52 29.83 -1.97
N PRO A 223 -6.25 30.11 -2.29
CA PRO A 223 -5.12 29.70 -1.45
C PRO A 223 -5.12 30.52 -0.15
N ARG A 224 -4.73 29.90 0.96
CA ARG A 224 -4.52 30.58 2.25
C ARG A 224 -3.17 31.28 2.28
N ALA A 225 -2.93 32.11 3.29
CA ALA A 225 -1.61 32.68 3.55
C ALA A 225 -0.52 31.58 3.57
N GLY A 226 0.57 31.80 2.82
CA GLY A 226 1.65 30.83 2.61
C GLY A 226 1.35 29.69 1.60
N GLU A 227 0.14 29.60 1.03
CA GLU A 227 -0.22 28.64 -0.01
C GLU A 227 -0.18 29.26 -1.43
N VAL A 228 -0.05 28.40 -2.44
CA VAL A 228 -0.27 28.72 -3.85
C VAL A 228 -1.34 27.81 -4.43
N SER A 229 -2.17 28.35 -5.33
CA SER A 229 -3.06 27.54 -6.15
C SER A 229 -2.34 27.14 -7.44
N VAL A 230 -2.32 25.85 -7.75
CA VAL A 230 -1.75 25.31 -8.99
C VAL A 230 -2.87 24.69 -9.83
N ARG A 231 -3.02 25.17 -11.07
CA ARG A 231 -3.84 24.53 -12.09
C ARG A 231 -3.07 23.36 -12.69
N VAL A 232 -3.43 22.16 -12.25
CA VAL A 232 -2.75 20.90 -12.57
C VAL A 232 -2.87 20.59 -14.07
N ARG A 233 -1.81 20.04 -14.65
CA ARG A 233 -1.80 19.50 -16.02
C ARG A 233 -1.63 17.99 -16.02
N ALA A 234 -0.76 17.45 -15.16
CA ALA A 234 -0.50 16.03 -15.03
C ALA A 234 -0.30 15.63 -13.56
N CYS A 235 -0.71 14.42 -13.20
CA CYS A 235 -0.53 13.82 -11.89
C CYS A 235 0.20 12.48 -12.00
N GLY A 236 1.08 12.18 -11.06
CA GLY A 236 1.72 10.87 -10.98
C GLY A 236 0.80 9.84 -10.33
N LEU A 237 0.70 8.65 -10.94
CA LEU A 237 0.12 7.47 -10.30
C LEU A 237 1.23 6.66 -9.61
N ASN A 238 1.01 6.22 -8.37
CA ASN A 238 1.99 5.46 -7.59
C ASN A 238 1.44 4.14 -7.02
N PHE A 239 2.36 3.23 -6.66
CA PHE A 239 2.01 2.00 -5.94
C PHE A 239 1.40 2.29 -4.55
N ALA A 240 1.75 3.43 -3.93
CA ALA A 240 1.12 3.92 -2.71
C ALA A 240 -0.39 4.21 -2.89
N ASP A 241 -0.81 4.80 -4.02
CA ASP A 241 -2.23 5.06 -4.30
C ASP A 241 -3.02 3.74 -4.44
N LEU A 242 -2.39 2.70 -5.00
CA LEU A 242 -2.98 1.35 -5.08
C LEU A 242 -3.15 0.69 -3.71
N LEU A 243 -2.18 0.86 -2.79
CA LEU A 243 -2.30 0.43 -1.39
C LEU A 243 -3.40 1.22 -0.66
N ALA A 244 -3.43 2.54 -0.85
CA ALA A 244 -4.38 3.42 -0.19
C ALA A 244 -5.83 3.14 -0.62
N ARG A 245 -6.08 2.89 -1.92
CA ARG A 245 -7.38 2.43 -2.43
C ARG A 245 -7.85 1.13 -1.77
N GLN A 246 -6.93 0.25 -1.39
CA GLN A 246 -7.25 -1.00 -0.70
C GLN A 246 -7.30 -0.87 0.84
N GLY A 247 -7.03 0.30 1.42
CA GLY A 247 -6.94 0.47 2.87
C GLY A 247 -5.72 -0.25 3.46
N LEU A 248 -4.56 -0.06 2.81
CA LEU A 248 -3.24 -0.61 3.18
C LEU A 248 -2.16 0.49 3.28
N TYR A 249 -2.56 1.75 3.47
CA TYR A 249 -1.66 2.90 3.62
C TYR A 249 -2.27 3.89 4.62
N ASP A 250 -1.80 3.82 5.86
CA ASP A 250 -2.45 4.43 7.02
C ASP A 250 -2.26 5.97 7.10
N ARG A 251 -1.44 6.53 6.20
CA ARG A 251 -1.16 7.96 6.07
C ARG A 251 -2.14 8.69 5.15
N LEU A 252 -2.97 7.99 4.37
CA LEU A 252 -4.07 8.62 3.63
C LEU A 252 -5.25 8.84 4.59
N PRO A 253 -5.84 10.05 4.67
CA PRO A 253 -7.06 10.30 5.44
C PRO A 253 -8.20 9.36 5.03
N PRO A 254 -9.15 9.05 5.94
CA PRO A 254 -10.25 8.14 5.64
C PRO A 254 -11.12 8.67 4.48
N PRO A 255 -11.61 7.79 3.59
CA PRO A 255 -12.58 8.15 2.56
C PRO A 255 -13.85 8.84 3.13
N PRO A 256 -14.43 9.85 2.45
CA PRO A 256 -14.12 10.31 1.10
C PRO A 256 -12.93 11.29 1.02
N VAL A 257 -11.90 10.93 0.23
CA VAL A 257 -10.63 11.66 0.17
C VAL A 257 -10.11 11.75 -1.28
N CYS A 258 -9.39 12.81 -1.63
CA CYS A 258 -8.65 12.88 -2.90
C CYS A 258 -7.25 12.27 -2.71
N PRO A 259 -6.85 11.22 -3.45
CA PRO A 259 -5.51 10.63 -3.37
C PRO A 259 -4.50 11.38 -4.27
N GLY A 260 -3.35 10.77 -4.56
CA GLY A 260 -2.30 11.35 -5.40
C GLY A 260 -1.25 12.12 -4.61
N MET A 261 0.01 11.67 -4.73
CA MET A 261 1.16 12.24 -4.01
C MET A 261 1.98 13.27 -4.80
N GLU A 262 1.86 13.30 -6.14
CA GLU A 262 2.61 14.26 -6.98
C GLU A 262 1.78 14.77 -8.17
N CYS A 263 2.04 16.01 -8.57
CA CYS A 263 1.52 16.57 -9.81
C CYS A 263 2.45 17.65 -10.38
N ALA A 264 2.17 18.10 -11.59
CA ALA A 264 2.80 19.26 -12.22
C ALA A 264 1.73 20.15 -12.89
N GLY A 265 1.95 21.46 -12.87
CA GLY A 265 0.97 22.43 -13.36
C GLY A 265 1.47 23.87 -13.38
N THR A 266 0.54 24.81 -13.47
CA THR A 266 0.84 26.25 -13.51
C THR A 266 0.26 26.95 -12.29
N VAL A 267 1.05 27.76 -11.58
CA VAL A 267 0.56 28.62 -10.50
C VAL A 267 -0.48 29.59 -11.06
N CYS A 268 -1.68 29.59 -10.49
CA CYS A 268 -2.82 30.39 -10.95
C CYS A 268 -3.34 31.40 -9.91
N ALA A 269 -2.95 31.26 -8.64
CA ALA A 269 -3.13 32.27 -7.60
C ALA A 269 -2.07 32.09 -6.50
N LEU A 270 -1.80 33.16 -5.75
CA LEU A 270 -0.95 33.18 -4.56
C LEU A 270 -1.81 33.56 -3.36
N GLY A 271 -1.52 33.01 -2.19
CA GLY A 271 -2.01 33.52 -0.91
C GLY A 271 -1.03 34.49 -0.25
N ASP A 272 -1.50 35.22 0.75
CA ASP A 272 -0.72 36.26 1.44
C ASP A 272 0.62 35.73 1.96
N GLY A 273 1.69 36.51 1.80
CA GLY A 273 3.03 36.19 2.29
C GLY A 273 3.86 35.25 1.40
N VAL A 274 3.32 34.72 0.30
CA VAL A 274 4.15 34.04 -0.71
C VAL A 274 4.89 35.08 -1.56
N ASN A 275 6.22 35.05 -1.53
CA ASN A 275 7.10 36.03 -2.19
C ASN A 275 8.09 35.39 -3.19
N ASP A 276 8.20 34.05 -3.20
CA ASP A 276 9.17 33.29 -4.00
C ASP A 276 8.54 32.54 -5.20
N ARG A 277 7.26 32.82 -5.50
CA ARG A 277 6.50 32.27 -6.63
C ARG A 277 5.64 33.37 -7.24
N GLN A 278 5.32 33.26 -8.53
CA GLN A 278 4.46 34.18 -9.28
C GLN A 278 3.38 33.42 -10.06
N VAL A 279 2.27 34.11 -10.37
CA VAL A 279 1.23 33.55 -11.25
C VAL A 279 1.81 33.36 -12.66
N GLY A 280 1.65 32.15 -13.21
CA GLY A 280 2.26 31.74 -14.48
C GLY A 280 3.44 30.77 -14.33
N ASP A 281 4.03 30.65 -13.13
CA ASP A 281 5.13 29.69 -12.90
C ASP A 281 4.72 28.25 -13.19
N LYS A 282 5.60 27.50 -13.87
CA LYS A 282 5.48 26.05 -14.06
C LYS A 282 6.12 25.34 -12.87
N VAL A 283 5.34 24.54 -12.14
CA VAL A 283 5.80 23.90 -10.90
C VAL A 283 5.46 22.40 -10.85
N MET A 284 6.37 21.64 -10.25
CA MET A 284 6.13 20.31 -9.70
C MET A 284 5.67 20.45 -8.24
N VAL A 285 4.82 19.54 -7.77
CA VAL A 285 4.25 19.57 -6.42
C VAL A 285 4.34 18.18 -5.79
N LEU A 286 4.79 18.10 -4.53
CA LEU A 286 4.81 16.88 -3.71
C LEU A 286 3.96 17.09 -2.45
N ALA A 287 2.98 16.22 -2.22
CA ALA A 287 2.14 16.25 -1.01
C ALA A 287 1.82 14.85 -0.49
N ARG A 288 1.30 14.73 0.74
CA ARG A 288 0.86 13.44 1.31
C ARG A 288 -0.34 12.85 0.54
N SER A 289 -1.22 13.69 0.01
CA SER A 289 -2.42 13.34 -0.78
C SER A 289 -3.01 14.58 -1.46
N GLY A 290 -4.10 14.41 -2.21
CA GLY A 290 -4.94 15.52 -2.70
C GLY A 290 -4.53 16.10 -4.06
N LEU A 291 -3.61 15.47 -4.79
CA LEU A 291 -3.08 16.03 -6.05
C LEU A 291 -3.72 15.47 -7.32
N TRP A 292 -4.68 14.55 -7.23
CA TRP A 292 -5.49 14.10 -8.38
C TRP A 292 -6.74 14.98 -8.58
N GLN A 293 -6.55 16.28 -8.81
CA GLN A 293 -7.63 17.23 -9.11
C GLN A 293 -7.14 18.41 -9.98
N GLU A 294 -8.05 19.10 -10.65
CA GLU A 294 -7.74 20.19 -11.61
C GLU A 294 -7.09 21.43 -10.98
N VAL A 295 -7.44 21.75 -9.73
CA VAL A 295 -6.85 22.84 -8.95
C VAL A 295 -6.49 22.33 -7.57
N VAL A 296 -5.24 22.55 -7.15
CA VAL A 296 -4.73 22.21 -5.82
C VAL A 296 -4.24 23.48 -5.12
N ASN A 297 -4.52 23.61 -3.82
CA ASN A 297 -3.88 24.61 -2.97
C ASN A 297 -2.88 23.88 -2.07
N VAL A 298 -1.64 24.36 -2.05
CA VAL A 298 -0.52 23.74 -1.31
C VAL A 298 0.40 24.80 -0.73
N PRO A 299 1.07 24.58 0.42
CA PRO A 299 2.12 25.46 0.91
C PRO A 299 3.19 25.70 -0.17
N ALA A 300 3.67 26.94 -0.32
CA ALA A 300 4.63 27.30 -1.38
C ALA A 300 5.90 26.42 -1.36
N GLY A 301 6.39 26.06 -0.17
CA GLY A 301 7.53 25.16 0.03
C GLY A 301 7.32 23.68 -0.37
N GLN A 302 6.09 23.28 -0.71
CA GLN A 302 5.80 21.97 -1.34
C GLN A 302 5.85 22.02 -2.88
N THR A 303 6.20 23.18 -3.46
CA THR A 303 6.32 23.40 -4.90
C THR A 303 7.78 23.61 -5.32
N PHE A 304 8.17 22.99 -6.44
CA PHE A 304 9.51 23.08 -7.02
C PHE A 304 9.41 23.60 -8.46
N PRO A 305 10.27 24.52 -8.91
CA PRO A 305 10.23 25.05 -10.26
C PRO A 305 10.51 23.93 -11.29
N MET A 306 9.72 23.89 -12.37
CA MET A 306 10.01 23.02 -13.51
C MET A 306 11.19 23.58 -14.32
N PRO A 307 12.17 22.73 -14.69
CA PRO A 307 13.18 23.10 -15.68
C PRO A 307 12.59 23.54 -17.03
N GLU A 308 13.30 24.41 -17.73
CA GLU A 308 12.96 24.77 -19.11
C GLU A 308 13.01 23.53 -20.03
N GLY A 309 12.11 23.47 -21.00
CA GLY A 309 11.94 22.32 -21.90
C GLY A 309 11.25 21.08 -21.30
N MET A 310 11.13 20.96 -19.97
CA MET A 310 10.46 19.81 -19.33
C MET A 310 8.94 19.83 -19.58
N SER A 311 8.39 18.68 -19.99
CA SER A 311 6.93 18.50 -20.15
C SER A 311 6.24 18.32 -18.80
N PHE A 312 4.92 18.57 -18.72
CA PHE A 312 4.17 18.35 -17.48
C PHE A 312 4.11 16.87 -17.09
N GLU A 313 4.13 15.96 -18.06
CA GLU A 313 4.15 14.51 -17.87
C GLU A 313 5.50 14.06 -17.30
N GLU A 314 6.62 14.58 -17.82
CA GLU A 314 7.95 14.32 -17.26
C GLU A 314 8.08 14.87 -15.83
N ALA A 315 7.59 16.09 -15.60
CA ALA A 315 7.55 16.73 -14.29
C ALA A 315 6.72 15.93 -13.27
N ALA A 316 5.53 15.47 -13.64
CA ALA A 316 4.68 14.58 -12.83
C ALA A 316 5.17 13.12 -12.76
N ALA A 317 6.26 12.79 -13.45
CA ALA A 317 6.97 11.52 -13.36
C ALA A 317 8.30 11.60 -12.58
N LEU A 318 8.79 12.81 -12.26
CA LEU A 318 10.07 13.01 -11.60
C LEU A 318 10.01 12.71 -10.10
N LEU A 319 9.18 13.44 -9.34
CA LEU A 319 9.36 13.58 -7.89
C LEU A 319 9.37 12.25 -7.12
N VAL A 320 8.25 11.53 -7.01
CA VAL A 320 8.17 10.33 -6.14
C VAL A 320 9.10 9.23 -6.63
N ASN A 321 9.22 9.06 -7.96
CA ASN A 321 10.09 8.04 -8.54
C ASN A 321 11.58 8.30 -8.25
N TYR A 322 12.06 9.51 -8.55
CA TYR A 322 13.49 9.83 -8.50
C TYR A 322 13.96 10.26 -7.11
N ILE A 323 13.13 10.88 -6.27
CA ILE A 323 13.46 11.07 -4.84
C ILE A 323 13.63 9.71 -4.17
N THR A 324 12.67 8.79 -4.37
CA THR A 324 12.78 7.42 -3.86
C THR A 324 14.04 6.74 -4.36
N ALA A 325 14.27 6.73 -5.68
CA ALA A 325 15.45 6.08 -6.28
C ALA A 325 16.79 6.70 -5.82
N TYR A 326 16.84 8.02 -5.63
CA TYR A 326 18.04 8.71 -5.12
C TYR A 326 18.35 8.28 -3.69
N MET A 327 17.38 8.38 -2.78
CA MET A 327 17.63 8.15 -1.36
C MET A 327 17.95 6.68 -1.03
N ILE A 328 17.33 5.73 -1.74
CA ILE A 328 17.64 4.30 -1.55
C ILE A 328 19.01 3.88 -2.15
N LEU A 329 19.49 4.56 -3.20
CA LEU A 329 20.80 4.30 -3.81
C LEU A 329 21.96 5.01 -3.09
N PHE A 330 21.81 6.31 -2.80
CA PHE A 330 22.90 7.14 -2.30
C PHE A 330 22.91 7.22 -0.77
N ASP A 331 21.78 7.59 -0.16
CA ASP A 331 21.76 7.86 1.29
C ASP A 331 21.78 6.56 2.12
N PHE A 332 20.95 5.56 1.76
CA PHE A 332 21.00 4.23 2.38
C PHE A 332 22.00 3.27 1.71
N GLY A 333 22.00 3.19 0.37
CA GLY A 333 22.85 2.26 -0.36
C GLY A 333 24.35 2.63 -0.29
N ASN A 334 24.67 3.92 -0.25
CA ASN A 334 26.02 4.45 -0.45
C ASN A 334 26.66 3.85 -1.72
N LEU A 335 25.95 4.02 -2.84
CA LEU A 335 26.38 3.59 -4.17
C LEU A 335 27.67 4.30 -4.57
N ARG A 336 28.69 3.50 -4.89
CA ARG A 336 30.04 3.94 -5.28
C ARG A 336 30.50 3.19 -6.53
N PRO A 337 31.57 3.66 -7.21
CA PRO A 337 32.09 3.01 -8.40
C PRO A 337 32.41 1.51 -8.22
N ASN A 338 32.22 0.73 -9.29
CA ASN A 338 32.50 -0.71 -9.37
C ASN A 338 31.64 -1.61 -8.45
N GLN A 339 30.55 -1.10 -7.86
CA GLN A 339 29.57 -1.89 -7.10
C GLN A 339 28.52 -2.55 -8.01
N SER A 340 27.82 -3.58 -7.53
CA SER A 340 26.69 -4.19 -8.23
C SER A 340 25.36 -4.02 -7.49
N VAL A 341 24.30 -3.74 -8.25
CA VAL A 341 22.96 -3.40 -7.75
C VAL A 341 21.93 -4.36 -8.34
N LEU A 342 21.04 -4.91 -7.51
CA LEU A 342 19.84 -5.63 -7.94
C LEU A 342 18.61 -4.73 -7.80
N ILE A 343 17.98 -4.43 -8.94
CA ILE A 343 16.78 -3.60 -9.03
C ILE A 343 15.58 -4.50 -9.32
N HIS A 344 14.73 -4.74 -8.32
CA HIS A 344 13.48 -5.46 -8.54
C HIS A 344 12.41 -4.58 -9.20
N MET A 345 11.57 -5.18 -10.04
CA MET A 345 10.59 -4.44 -10.88
C MET A 345 11.26 -3.32 -11.71
N ALA A 346 12.43 -3.63 -12.30
CA ALA A 346 13.33 -2.69 -12.97
C ALA A 346 12.66 -1.82 -14.05
N ALA A 347 11.59 -2.31 -14.69
CA ALA A 347 10.84 -1.58 -15.72
C ALA A 347 9.76 -0.61 -15.17
N GLY A 348 9.54 -0.53 -13.86
CA GLY A 348 8.60 0.42 -13.25
C GLY A 348 9.18 1.84 -13.12
N GLY A 349 8.39 2.79 -12.60
CA GLY A 349 8.82 4.19 -12.41
C GLY A 349 10.09 4.32 -11.56
N VAL A 350 10.07 3.84 -10.30
CA VAL A 350 11.28 3.82 -9.43
C VAL A 350 12.41 2.99 -10.03
N GLY A 351 12.11 1.87 -10.69
CA GLY A 351 13.12 1.00 -11.31
C GLY A 351 13.88 1.68 -12.44
N THR A 352 13.16 2.35 -13.36
CA THR A 352 13.75 3.12 -14.47
C THR A 352 14.51 4.35 -13.98
N ALA A 353 14.01 5.03 -12.93
CA ALA A 353 14.75 6.09 -12.24
C ALA A 353 16.07 5.58 -11.63
N ALA A 354 16.04 4.45 -10.92
CA ALA A 354 17.22 3.83 -10.32
C ALA A 354 18.25 3.38 -11.36
N ILE A 355 17.83 2.83 -12.51
CA ILE A 355 18.76 2.48 -13.60
C ILE A 355 19.50 3.72 -14.11
N GLN A 356 18.79 4.84 -14.33
CA GLN A 356 19.42 6.08 -14.81
C GLN A 356 20.36 6.67 -13.77
N LEU A 357 19.97 6.69 -12.49
CA LEU A 357 20.83 7.17 -11.40
C LEU A 357 22.08 6.28 -11.21
N CYS A 358 21.97 4.96 -11.31
CA CYS A 358 23.14 4.07 -11.31
C CYS A 358 24.13 4.40 -12.43
N LYS A 359 23.67 4.81 -13.62
CA LYS A 359 24.52 5.22 -14.75
C LYS A 359 25.22 6.58 -14.56
N THR A 360 24.91 7.30 -13.49
CA THR A 360 25.69 8.50 -13.09
C THR A 360 26.94 8.16 -12.29
N VAL A 361 27.13 6.88 -11.93
CA VAL A 361 28.27 6.35 -11.18
C VAL A 361 29.04 5.35 -12.04
N GLU A 362 30.37 5.41 -11.98
CA GLU A 362 31.26 4.61 -12.84
C GLU A 362 31.16 3.10 -12.56
N ASN A 363 31.17 2.30 -13.63
CA ASN A 363 31.28 0.83 -13.59
C ASN A 363 30.25 0.10 -12.69
N VAL A 364 29.04 0.64 -12.52
CA VAL A 364 27.98 -0.01 -11.72
C VAL A 364 27.32 -1.15 -12.50
N THR A 365 27.44 -2.39 -12.03
CA THR A 365 26.81 -3.56 -12.66
C THR A 365 25.36 -3.70 -12.21
N ILE A 366 24.42 -3.47 -13.13
CA ILE A 366 22.98 -3.51 -12.84
C ILE A 366 22.37 -4.87 -13.23
N PHE A 367 21.83 -5.56 -12.22
CA PHE A 367 20.91 -6.69 -12.37
C PHE A 367 19.46 -6.17 -12.24
N GLY A 368 18.54 -6.63 -13.09
CA GLY A 368 17.17 -6.09 -13.10
C GLY A 368 16.09 -7.17 -13.30
N THR A 369 15.11 -7.28 -12.38
CA THR A 369 14.02 -8.25 -12.55
C THR A 369 12.79 -7.65 -13.22
N ALA A 370 12.35 -8.27 -14.31
CA ALA A 370 11.12 -7.96 -15.05
C ALA A 370 10.74 -9.14 -15.96
N SER A 371 9.52 -9.16 -16.49
CA SER A 371 9.13 -10.17 -17.49
C SER A 371 9.96 -10.07 -18.77
N ALA A 372 10.21 -11.20 -19.43
CA ALA A 372 11.04 -11.30 -20.64
C ALA A 372 10.67 -10.28 -21.73
N SER A 373 9.37 -10.00 -21.91
CA SER A 373 8.83 -8.98 -22.82
C SER A 373 9.26 -7.53 -22.56
N LYS A 374 10.05 -7.29 -21.50
CA LYS A 374 10.60 -5.98 -21.11
C LYS A 374 12.12 -5.96 -21.12
N HIS A 375 12.77 -7.11 -21.37
CA HIS A 375 14.22 -7.25 -21.20
C HIS A 375 15.02 -6.39 -22.17
N ASP A 376 14.58 -6.25 -23.42
CA ASP A 376 15.33 -5.46 -24.41
C ASP A 376 15.30 -3.97 -24.06
N SER A 377 14.16 -3.43 -23.66
CA SER A 377 14.09 -2.05 -23.14
C SER A 377 14.89 -1.85 -21.85
N LEU A 378 15.13 -2.90 -21.06
CA LEU A 378 16.04 -2.84 -19.91
C LEU A 378 17.51 -2.85 -20.34
N LYS A 379 17.90 -3.66 -21.34
CA LYS A 379 19.27 -3.64 -21.92
C LYS A 379 19.58 -2.25 -22.49
N GLU A 380 18.68 -1.70 -23.31
CA GLU A 380 18.74 -0.33 -23.84
C GLU A 380 18.89 0.72 -22.73
N SER A 381 18.13 0.56 -21.64
CA SER A 381 18.22 1.46 -20.48
C SER A 381 19.57 1.36 -19.76
N GLY A 382 20.28 0.23 -19.86
CA GLY A 382 21.60 -0.02 -19.25
C GLY A 382 21.63 -1.15 -18.21
N VAL A 383 20.61 -2.01 -18.15
CA VAL A 383 20.65 -3.22 -17.32
C VAL A 383 21.52 -4.27 -17.98
N ALA A 384 22.68 -4.55 -17.39
CA ALA A 384 23.61 -5.56 -17.90
C ALA A 384 23.01 -6.99 -17.84
N HIS A 385 22.22 -7.28 -16.80
CA HIS A 385 21.68 -8.61 -16.54
C HIS A 385 20.17 -8.57 -16.21
N PRO A 386 19.30 -8.52 -17.24
CA PRO A 386 17.85 -8.64 -17.06
C PRO A 386 17.47 -10.09 -16.76
N ILE A 387 16.57 -10.31 -15.80
CA ILE A 387 16.18 -11.64 -15.31
C ILE A 387 14.66 -11.76 -15.28
N ASP A 388 14.09 -12.83 -15.87
CA ASP A 388 12.66 -13.12 -15.75
C ASP A 388 12.35 -13.95 -14.50
N TYR A 389 11.95 -13.22 -13.46
CA TYR A 389 11.49 -13.75 -12.17
C TYR A 389 10.27 -14.68 -12.26
N ARG A 390 9.62 -14.81 -13.43
CA ARG A 390 8.49 -15.72 -13.66
C ARG A 390 8.94 -17.12 -14.09
N THR A 391 10.16 -17.26 -14.60
CA THR A 391 10.69 -18.51 -15.17
C THR A 391 12.02 -18.95 -14.56
N MET A 392 12.72 -18.07 -13.85
CA MET A 392 14.06 -18.31 -13.28
C MET A 392 14.13 -17.87 -11.82
N ASP A 393 14.96 -18.56 -11.02
CA ASP A 393 15.29 -18.08 -9.69
C ASP A 393 16.33 -16.94 -9.79
N TYR A 394 15.90 -15.71 -9.52
CA TYR A 394 16.77 -14.54 -9.63
C TYR A 394 18.00 -14.56 -8.70
N ALA A 395 17.98 -15.29 -7.59
CA ALA A 395 19.16 -15.40 -6.73
C ALA A 395 20.18 -16.39 -7.31
N GLU A 396 19.72 -17.44 -8.00
CA GLU A 396 20.59 -18.34 -8.74
C GLU A 396 21.19 -17.64 -9.97
N GLU A 397 20.40 -16.94 -10.79
CA GLU A 397 20.92 -16.20 -11.94
C GLU A 397 21.92 -15.11 -11.55
N VAL A 398 21.68 -14.38 -10.46
CA VAL A 398 22.66 -13.44 -9.90
C VAL A 398 23.91 -14.17 -9.42
N ARG A 399 23.82 -15.34 -8.77
CA ARG A 399 24.99 -16.10 -8.31
C ARG A 399 25.82 -16.71 -9.44
N LYS A 400 25.22 -17.09 -10.58
CA LYS A 400 25.97 -17.56 -11.75
C LYS A 400 26.95 -16.51 -12.29
N ILE A 401 26.59 -15.23 -12.17
CA ILE A 401 27.35 -14.10 -12.71
C ILE A 401 28.21 -13.43 -11.62
N SER A 402 27.67 -13.30 -10.41
CA SER A 402 28.36 -12.77 -9.22
C SER A 402 28.15 -13.72 -8.03
N PRO A 403 28.99 -14.77 -7.86
CA PRO A 403 28.82 -15.79 -6.82
C PRO A 403 28.79 -15.24 -5.39
N LYS A 404 29.46 -14.10 -5.16
CA LYS A 404 29.50 -13.39 -3.87
C LYS A 404 28.24 -12.54 -3.58
N GLY A 405 27.29 -12.46 -4.51
CA GLY A 405 26.07 -11.65 -4.38
C GLY A 405 26.19 -10.24 -4.98
N VAL A 406 25.38 -9.30 -4.49
CA VAL A 406 25.37 -7.87 -4.89
C VAL A 406 25.64 -6.93 -3.71
N ASP A 407 26.06 -5.70 -3.97
CA ASP A 407 26.30 -4.69 -2.93
C ASP A 407 24.98 -4.07 -2.42
N ILE A 408 24.02 -3.85 -3.32
CA ILE A 408 22.75 -3.18 -3.01
C ILE A 408 21.60 -3.99 -3.61
N VAL A 409 20.55 -4.24 -2.83
CA VAL A 409 19.26 -4.72 -3.34
C VAL A 409 18.17 -3.70 -3.04
N LEU A 410 17.42 -3.32 -4.08
CA LEU A 410 16.24 -2.48 -3.98
C LEU A 410 14.99 -3.37 -4.01
N ASP A 411 14.25 -3.42 -2.91
CA ASP A 411 13.10 -4.31 -2.69
C ASP A 411 11.76 -3.54 -2.60
N PRO A 412 10.98 -3.47 -3.69
CA PRO A 412 9.58 -3.02 -3.69
C PRO A 412 8.59 -4.16 -3.41
N LEU A 413 9.05 -5.41 -3.21
CA LEU A 413 8.23 -6.61 -3.23
C LEU A 413 7.72 -6.98 -1.83
N GLY A 414 8.63 -7.08 -0.86
CA GLY A 414 8.34 -7.42 0.52
C GLY A 414 8.09 -8.92 0.78
N GLY A 415 8.26 -9.33 2.04
CA GLY A 415 7.97 -10.68 2.53
C GLY A 415 9.10 -11.67 2.24
N SER A 416 8.78 -12.78 1.57
CA SER A 416 9.77 -13.84 1.26
C SER A 416 10.92 -13.35 0.36
N ASP A 417 10.66 -12.39 -0.53
CA ASP A 417 11.70 -11.79 -1.38
C ASP A 417 12.72 -10.98 -0.57
N THR A 418 12.28 -10.26 0.48
CA THR A 418 13.16 -9.54 1.41
C THR A 418 14.18 -10.49 2.06
N SER A 419 13.73 -11.67 2.52
CA SER A 419 14.62 -12.69 3.08
C SER A 419 15.62 -13.24 2.04
N LYS A 420 15.14 -13.53 0.83
CA LYS A 420 15.96 -14.06 -0.27
C LYS A 420 17.00 -13.03 -0.73
N ALA A 421 16.62 -11.77 -0.83
CA ALA A 421 17.50 -10.64 -1.13
C ALA A 421 18.60 -10.45 -0.08
N PHE A 422 18.29 -10.55 1.22
CA PHE A 422 19.28 -10.43 2.29
C PHE A 422 20.40 -11.49 2.20
N HIS A 423 20.05 -12.72 1.82
CA HIS A 423 21.01 -13.80 1.60
C HIS A 423 21.83 -13.64 0.31
N LEU A 424 21.42 -12.72 -0.58
CA LEU A 424 22.10 -12.38 -1.84
C LEU A 424 23.05 -11.17 -1.70
N LEU A 425 23.15 -10.56 -0.51
CA LEU A 425 24.09 -9.47 -0.24
C LEU A 425 25.54 -9.95 -0.07
N LYS A 426 26.48 -9.21 -0.67
CA LYS A 426 27.91 -9.20 -0.33
C LYS A 426 28.14 -8.71 1.11
N PRO A 427 29.32 -8.94 1.71
CA PRO A 427 29.79 -8.16 2.85
C PRO A 427 29.76 -6.65 2.56
N MET A 428 29.42 -5.85 3.57
CA MET A 428 29.11 -4.42 3.50
C MET A 428 27.90 -4.05 2.61
N GLY A 429 27.11 -5.05 2.21
CA GLY A 429 25.93 -4.88 1.37
C GLY A 429 24.67 -4.43 2.13
N LYS A 430 23.75 -3.79 1.41
CA LYS A 430 22.48 -3.25 1.95
C LYS A 430 21.27 -3.77 1.19
N LEU A 431 20.26 -4.18 1.93
CA LEU A 431 18.91 -4.40 1.43
C LEU A 431 18.06 -3.20 1.83
N ILE A 432 17.47 -2.49 0.86
CA ILE A 432 16.57 -1.38 1.12
C ILE A 432 15.17 -1.78 0.65
N THR A 433 14.27 -2.06 1.60
CA THR A 433 12.87 -2.35 1.33
C THR A 433 12.07 -1.04 1.30
N TYR A 434 11.40 -0.79 0.18
CA TYR A 434 10.65 0.46 -0.06
C TYR A 434 9.24 0.23 -0.63
N GLY A 435 8.78 -1.03 -0.64
CA GLY A 435 7.44 -1.38 -1.08
C GLY A 435 7.02 -2.77 -0.65
N VAL A 436 5.72 -3.04 -0.78
CA VAL A 436 5.07 -4.31 -0.43
C VAL A 436 4.21 -4.80 -1.59
N ALA A 437 4.76 -4.76 -2.81
CA ALA A 437 4.06 -5.12 -4.06
C ALA A 437 3.62 -6.59 -4.15
N ASN A 438 4.02 -7.44 -3.21
CA ASN A 438 3.48 -8.79 -3.02
C ASN A 438 2.16 -8.83 -2.23
N LEU A 439 1.78 -7.76 -1.50
CA LEU A 439 0.45 -7.65 -0.87
C LEU A 439 -0.66 -7.37 -1.89
N LEU A 440 -0.37 -6.59 -2.94
CA LEU A 440 -1.32 -6.16 -3.97
C LEU A 440 -1.68 -7.29 -4.96
N THR A 441 -2.31 -8.33 -4.44
CA THR A 441 -2.79 -9.50 -5.19
C THR A 441 -4.29 -9.38 -5.44
N GLY A 442 -4.62 -8.81 -6.60
CA GLY A 442 -6.00 -8.54 -7.00
C GLY A 442 -6.50 -7.15 -6.60
N GLN A 443 -7.77 -6.88 -6.90
CA GLN A 443 -8.33 -5.52 -6.82
C GLN A 443 -8.70 -5.05 -5.40
N LYS A 444 -8.93 -5.97 -4.46
CA LYS A 444 -9.43 -5.69 -3.10
C LYS A 444 -8.47 -6.26 -2.05
N LYS A 445 -8.49 -5.66 -0.85
CA LYS A 445 -7.67 -6.04 0.32
C LYS A 445 -7.66 -7.56 0.54
N ASN A 446 -6.56 -8.21 0.17
CA ASN A 446 -6.42 -9.66 0.29
C ASN A 446 -5.90 -10.04 1.68
N LEU A 447 -6.83 -10.35 2.60
CA LEU A 447 -6.50 -10.75 3.97
C LEU A 447 -5.56 -11.98 4.04
N MET A 448 -5.63 -12.90 3.06
CA MET A 448 -4.76 -14.06 3.01
C MET A 448 -3.34 -13.69 2.53
N ALA A 449 -3.19 -12.67 1.68
CA ALA A 449 -1.88 -12.11 1.34
C ALA A 449 -1.28 -11.30 2.50
N MET A 450 -2.11 -10.58 3.26
CA MET A 450 -1.69 -9.92 4.51
C MET A 450 -1.17 -10.95 5.52
N ALA A 451 -1.96 -11.98 5.82
CA ALA A 451 -1.54 -13.06 6.72
C ALA A 451 -0.28 -13.76 6.21
N LYS A 452 -0.17 -14.05 4.90
CA LYS A 452 1.05 -14.63 4.30
C LYS A 452 2.26 -13.70 4.42
N THR A 453 2.09 -12.39 4.29
CA THR A 453 3.21 -11.43 4.38
C THR A 453 3.66 -11.19 5.81
N TRP A 454 2.73 -11.23 6.78
CA TRP A 454 3.04 -11.20 8.21
C TRP A 454 3.72 -12.50 8.65
N TRP A 455 3.27 -13.66 8.14
CA TRP A 455 3.90 -14.96 8.36
C TRP A 455 5.31 -15.08 7.75
N ASN A 456 5.49 -14.55 6.53
CA ASN A 456 6.79 -14.47 5.87
C ASN A 456 7.46 -13.10 6.11
N GLN A 457 7.18 -12.44 7.23
CA GLN A 457 7.81 -11.17 7.56
C GLN A 457 9.28 -11.44 7.85
N PHE A 458 10.17 -10.83 7.06
CA PHE A 458 11.60 -10.92 7.30
C PHE A 458 11.92 -10.31 8.68
N SER A 459 12.63 -11.09 9.50
CA SER A 459 13.08 -10.70 10.83
C SER A 459 14.55 -11.06 10.97
N ILE A 460 15.32 -10.16 11.57
CA ILE A 460 16.75 -10.28 11.77
C ILE A 460 17.16 -9.55 13.05
N ASN A 461 18.10 -10.12 13.80
CA ASN A 461 18.64 -9.50 15.01
C ASN A 461 20.01 -8.84 14.77
N ALA A 462 20.42 -7.97 15.69
CA ALA A 462 21.68 -7.21 15.56
C ALA A 462 22.93 -8.11 15.48
N LEU A 463 22.94 -9.26 16.15
CA LEU A 463 24.07 -10.21 16.10
C LEU A 463 24.18 -10.87 14.71
N GLN A 464 23.07 -11.16 14.04
CA GLN A 464 23.07 -11.67 12.67
C GLN A 464 23.60 -10.63 11.67
N LEU A 465 23.26 -9.35 11.84
CA LEU A 465 23.83 -8.26 11.03
C LEU A 465 25.33 -8.09 11.26
N LEU A 466 25.77 -8.11 12.53
CA LEU A 466 27.16 -8.02 12.96
C LEU A 466 28.00 -9.17 12.38
N HIS A 467 27.57 -10.43 12.57
CA HIS A 467 28.31 -11.59 12.07
C HIS A 467 28.36 -11.66 10.53
N GLN A 468 27.33 -11.17 9.82
CA GLN A 468 27.31 -11.18 8.35
C GLN A 468 27.91 -9.92 7.70
N ASN A 469 28.20 -8.87 8.46
CA ASN A 469 28.61 -7.55 7.96
C ASN A 469 27.64 -7.01 6.90
N LYS A 470 26.35 -6.92 7.23
CA LYS A 470 25.28 -6.44 6.32
C LYS A 470 24.39 -5.42 7.01
N ALA A 471 23.67 -4.62 6.24
CA ALA A 471 22.60 -3.75 6.74
C ALA A 471 21.26 -4.00 6.03
N VAL A 472 20.18 -3.68 6.72
CA VAL A 472 18.80 -3.72 6.20
C VAL A 472 18.14 -2.38 6.55
N CYS A 473 17.52 -1.76 5.56
CA CYS A 473 16.95 -0.41 5.65
C CYS A 473 15.50 -0.42 5.17
N GLY A 474 14.67 0.43 5.77
CA GLY A 474 13.31 0.70 5.30
C GLY A 474 13.20 2.14 4.80
N TYR A 475 12.53 2.35 3.67
CA TYR A 475 12.28 3.70 3.14
C TYR A 475 10.84 3.82 2.62
N HIS A 476 10.14 4.91 2.95
CA HIS A 476 8.90 5.27 2.28
C HIS A 476 8.72 6.78 2.33
N LEU A 477 8.79 7.46 1.17
CA LEU A 477 8.69 8.93 1.07
C LEU A 477 7.47 9.50 1.83
N GLY A 478 6.29 8.88 1.67
CA GLY A 478 5.06 9.26 2.39
C GLY A 478 5.00 8.94 3.89
N TYR A 479 6.09 8.48 4.52
CA TYR A 479 6.26 8.42 5.97
C TYR A 479 7.39 9.34 6.49
N MET A 480 8.10 10.06 5.60
CA MET A 480 8.99 11.15 6.00
C MET A 480 8.14 12.40 6.24
N ASP A 481 7.98 12.77 7.50
CA ASP A 481 7.19 13.92 7.93
C ASP A 481 8.10 15.14 8.09
N GLU A 482 7.70 16.28 7.53
CA GLU A 482 8.32 17.61 7.74
C GLU A 482 9.80 17.81 7.33
N GLU A 483 10.47 16.77 6.81
CA GLU A 483 11.82 16.78 6.20
C GLU A 483 11.92 17.55 4.86
N TYR A 484 11.36 18.76 4.79
CA TYR A 484 11.28 19.56 3.55
C TYR A 484 12.65 20.00 3.02
N GLU A 485 13.61 20.33 3.90
CA GLU A 485 14.96 20.72 3.49
C GLU A 485 15.73 19.57 2.84
N LEU A 486 15.64 18.37 3.42
CA LEU A 486 16.24 17.14 2.87
C LEU A 486 15.64 16.81 1.50
N ILE A 487 14.31 16.86 1.38
CA ILE A 487 13.60 16.63 0.11
C ILE A 487 14.00 17.69 -0.92
N GLY A 488 14.02 18.98 -0.56
CA GLY A 488 14.44 20.06 -1.45
C GLY A 488 15.88 19.92 -1.94
N GLY A 489 16.80 19.52 -1.06
CA GLY A 489 18.19 19.20 -1.41
C GLY A 489 18.31 18.03 -2.39
N VAL A 490 17.45 17.01 -2.28
CA VAL A 490 17.38 15.91 -3.26
C VAL A 490 16.78 16.39 -4.59
N VAL A 491 15.68 17.15 -4.58
CA VAL A 491 15.05 17.67 -5.80
C VAL A 491 15.99 18.60 -6.58
N ALA A 492 16.76 19.46 -5.91
CA ALA A 492 17.76 20.32 -6.55
C ALA A 492 18.85 19.52 -7.29
N LYS A 493 19.33 18.42 -6.69
CA LYS A 493 20.27 17.49 -7.36
C LYS A 493 19.64 16.80 -8.57
N LEU A 494 18.38 16.38 -8.46
CA LEU A 494 17.65 15.73 -9.56
C LEU A 494 17.40 16.69 -10.73
N ILE A 495 17.02 17.94 -10.46
CA ILE A 495 16.91 19.01 -11.47
C ILE A 495 18.26 19.23 -12.16
N SER A 496 19.36 19.29 -11.40
CA SER A 496 20.71 19.42 -11.97
C SER A 496 21.08 18.23 -12.87
N LEU A 497 20.72 17.00 -12.50
CA LEU A 497 20.93 15.81 -13.34
C LEU A 497 20.04 15.79 -14.60
N TYR A 498 18.81 16.31 -14.54
CA TYR A 498 17.93 16.45 -15.70
C TYR A 498 18.50 17.48 -16.68
N ASN A 499 18.93 18.65 -16.19
CA ASN A 499 19.53 19.71 -17.00
C ASN A 499 20.86 19.27 -17.65
N GLN A 500 21.59 18.32 -17.03
CA GLN A 500 22.77 17.66 -17.59
C GLN A 500 22.44 16.55 -18.60
N GLY A 501 21.17 16.27 -18.89
CA GLY A 501 20.72 15.15 -19.75
C GLY A 501 20.97 13.76 -19.16
N LYS A 502 21.36 13.65 -17.89
CA LYS A 502 21.73 12.39 -17.23
C LYS A 502 20.53 11.56 -16.75
N ILE A 503 19.40 12.23 -16.49
CA ILE A 503 18.11 11.57 -16.22
C ILE A 503 17.02 12.14 -17.12
N LYS A 504 16.08 11.29 -17.53
CA LYS A 504 14.88 11.66 -18.28
C LYS A 504 13.72 10.73 -17.87
N PRO A 505 12.64 11.24 -17.23
CA PRO A 505 11.53 10.41 -16.78
C PRO A 505 10.87 9.64 -17.92
N LYS A 506 10.86 8.29 -17.83
CA LYS A 506 10.20 7.45 -18.84
C LYS A 506 8.70 7.37 -18.55
N ILE A 507 7.90 7.94 -19.45
CA ILE A 507 6.44 7.81 -19.45
C ILE A 507 6.05 6.48 -20.11
N ASP A 508 5.10 5.76 -19.52
CA ASP A 508 4.48 4.55 -20.07
C ASP A 508 3.20 4.89 -20.84
N SER A 509 2.30 5.62 -20.17
CA SER A 509 0.96 5.92 -20.66
C SER A 509 0.35 7.10 -19.91
N VAL A 510 -0.51 7.85 -20.59
CA VAL A 510 -1.20 9.05 -20.11
C VAL A 510 -2.70 8.82 -20.23
N TRP A 511 -3.45 9.02 -19.15
CA TRP A 511 -4.89 8.70 -19.08
C TRP A 511 -5.70 9.87 -18.53
N PRO A 512 -6.87 10.22 -19.10
CA PRO A 512 -7.78 11.20 -18.50
C PRO A 512 -8.30 10.69 -17.15
N PHE A 513 -8.73 11.60 -16.26
CA PHE A 513 -9.32 11.27 -14.97
C PHE A 513 -10.48 10.26 -15.09
N ASP A 514 -11.30 10.39 -16.13
CA ASP A 514 -12.42 9.50 -16.44
C ASP A 514 -12.00 8.03 -16.72
N GLN A 515 -10.72 7.78 -16.99
CA GLN A 515 -10.12 6.46 -17.23
C GLN A 515 -9.17 6.01 -16.10
N VAL A 516 -9.21 6.63 -14.92
CA VAL A 516 -8.36 6.27 -13.75
C VAL A 516 -8.44 4.78 -13.39
N ALA A 517 -9.58 4.12 -13.63
CA ALA A 517 -9.75 2.69 -13.37
C ALA A 517 -8.76 1.83 -14.18
N ASP A 518 -8.51 2.19 -15.44
CA ASP A 518 -7.63 1.45 -16.34
C ASP A 518 -6.17 1.91 -16.21
N ALA A 519 -5.92 3.18 -15.85
CA ALA A 519 -4.61 3.64 -15.40
C ALA A 519 -4.11 2.86 -14.16
N MET A 520 -4.99 2.67 -13.16
CA MET A 520 -4.71 1.82 -12.00
C MET A 520 -4.51 0.35 -12.39
N ARG A 521 -5.29 -0.17 -13.35
CA ARG A 521 -5.15 -1.54 -13.86
C ARG A 521 -3.80 -1.76 -14.55
N GLN A 522 -3.38 -0.85 -15.41
CA GLN A 522 -2.11 -0.88 -16.15
C GLN A 522 -0.91 -1.02 -15.19
N MET A 523 -0.91 -0.29 -14.08
CA MET A 523 0.13 -0.42 -13.05
C MET A 523 -0.04 -1.70 -12.19
N GLN A 524 -1.26 -2.03 -11.75
CA GLN A 524 -1.49 -3.16 -10.83
C GLN A 524 -1.27 -4.53 -11.52
N GLU A 525 -1.55 -4.64 -12.81
CA GLU A 525 -1.22 -5.82 -13.63
C GLU A 525 0.27 -5.85 -14.06
N LYS A 526 1.08 -4.89 -13.57
CA LYS A 526 2.52 -4.74 -13.83
C LYS A 526 2.86 -4.66 -15.33
N LYS A 527 1.94 -4.11 -16.13
CA LYS A 527 2.05 -3.96 -17.60
C LYS A 527 2.94 -2.77 -17.99
N ASN A 528 2.95 -1.70 -17.21
CA ASN A 528 3.69 -0.47 -17.50
C ASN A 528 5.23 -0.62 -17.65
N VAL A 529 5.84 0.16 -18.54
CA VAL A 529 7.29 0.32 -18.71
C VAL A 529 7.65 1.81 -18.53
N GLY A 530 7.79 2.23 -17.27
CA GLY A 530 7.90 3.64 -16.86
C GLY A 530 6.75 4.07 -15.95
N LYS A 531 6.44 5.37 -15.95
CA LYS A 531 5.40 6.02 -15.15
C LYS A 531 4.05 6.04 -15.87
N VAL A 532 2.99 5.66 -15.15
CA VAL A 532 1.60 5.93 -15.56
C VAL A 532 1.22 7.32 -15.06
N ILE A 533 0.72 8.16 -15.96
CA ILE A 533 0.30 9.54 -15.69
C ILE A 533 -1.22 9.66 -15.80
N LEU A 534 -1.80 10.48 -14.93
CA LEU A 534 -3.17 10.96 -15.05
C LEU A 534 -3.16 12.42 -15.53
N VAL A 535 -4.08 12.79 -16.41
CA VAL A 535 -4.33 14.17 -16.84
C VAL A 535 -5.81 14.51 -16.59
N PRO A 536 -6.19 15.78 -16.32
CA PRO A 536 -7.59 16.07 -16.06
C PRO A 536 -8.50 15.84 -17.26
N GLU A 537 -8.24 16.52 -18.38
CA GLU A 537 -8.90 16.31 -19.65
C GLU A 537 -8.09 15.33 -20.51
N ALA A 538 -8.74 14.65 -21.46
CA ALA A 538 -8.01 13.95 -22.51
C ALA A 538 -7.18 14.97 -23.32
N PRO A 539 -5.97 14.61 -23.80
CA PRO A 539 -5.26 15.43 -24.77
C PRO A 539 -6.19 15.71 -25.96
N LYS A 540 -6.40 16.99 -26.28
CA LYS A 540 -7.13 17.35 -27.50
C LYS A 540 -6.30 16.82 -28.67
N GLU A 541 -6.88 15.96 -29.49
CA GLU A 541 -6.25 15.55 -30.73
C GLU A 541 -5.92 16.82 -31.52
N GLU A 542 -4.63 17.09 -31.71
CA GLU A 542 -4.21 18.18 -32.59
C GLU A 542 -4.72 17.84 -33.98
N SER A 543 -5.78 18.54 -34.39
CA SER A 543 -6.33 18.42 -35.73
C SER A 543 -5.20 18.69 -36.71
N LYS A 544 -4.69 17.63 -37.35
CA LYS A 544 -3.77 17.75 -38.47
C LYS A 544 -4.48 18.59 -39.53
N LYS A 545 -4.14 19.88 -39.58
CA LYS A 545 -4.41 20.68 -40.75
C LYS A 545 -3.57 20.08 -41.85
N GLU A 546 -4.23 19.48 -42.82
CA GLU A 546 -3.62 19.07 -44.07
C GLU A 546 -3.18 20.37 -44.76
N GLU A 547 -1.88 20.69 -44.66
CA GLU A 547 -1.25 21.61 -45.60
C GLU A 547 -1.21 20.90 -46.96
N ASN A 548 -1.74 21.59 -47.97
CA ASN A 548 -2.20 21.04 -49.24
C ASN A 548 -1.80 21.98 -50.37
#